data_AF-A0A7X6FF37-F1
#
_entry.id   AF-A0A7X6FF37-F1
#
_cell.length_a   1.000
_cell.length_b   1.000
_cell.length_c   1.000
_cell.angle_alpha   90.00
_cell.angle_beta   90.00
_cell.angle_gamma   90.00
#
_symmetry.space_group_name_H-M   'P 1'
#
loop_
_entity.id
_entity.type
_entity.pdbx_description
1 polymer ?
#
loop_
_entity_poly.entity_id
_entity_poly.type
_entity_poly.pdbx_seq_one_letter_code
_entity_poly.pdbx_strand_id
1 'polypeptide(L)' 'MLAETGIEIMPIPRAALFLAAKVFTQYRKPGGTRGGVPPDFFIGAHAAVSGLSLLTRDTKRFQTYFKSLTLISPTA' A
#
# COMPACT_ATOMS: atom_id res chain seq x y z
N MET A 1 -13.32 3.14 22.30
CA MET A 1 -12.06 2.37 22.10
C MET A 1 -12.06 1.78 20.67
N LEU A 2 -10.91 1.46 20.05
CA LEU A 2 -10.89 0.83 18.71
C LEU A 2 -11.72 -0.46 18.62
N ALA A 3 -11.90 -1.16 19.74
CA ALA A 3 -12.76 -2.35 19.83
C ALA A 3 -14.24 -2.09 19.48
N GLU A 4 -14.72 -0.85 19.58
CA GLU A 4 -16.13 -0.49 19.34
C GLU A 4 -16.38 -0.02 17.90
N THR A 5 -15.33 0.15 17.09
CA THR A 5 -15.44 0.76 15.76
C THR A 5 -15.56 -0.26 14.62
N GLY A 6 -15.59 -1.57 14.93
CA GLY A 6 -15.59 -2.63 13.92
C GLY A 6 -14.30 -2.72 13.09
N ILE A 7 -13.18 -2.18 13.61
CA ILE A 7 -11.88 -2.18 12.91
C ILE A 7 -11.10 -3.43 13.32
N GLU A 8 -10.64 -4.19 12.32
CA GLU A 8 -9.74 -5.32 12.52
C GLU A 8 -8.27 -4.93 12.27
N ILE A 9 -7.37 -5.39 13.15
CA ILE A 9 -5.93 -5.28 12.95
C ILE A 9 -5.42 -6.59 12.34
N MET A 10 -5.04 -6.54 11.07
CA MET A 10 -4.53 -7.72 10.36
C MET A 10 -3.00 -7.71 10.27
N PRO A 11 -2.33 -8.86 10.50
CA PRO A 11 -0.89 -8.99 10.26
C PRO A 11 -0.58 -8.91 8.76
N ILE A 12 0.56 -8.34 8.40
CA ILE A 12 0.96 -8.24 6.99
C ILE A 12 1.41 -9.63 6.48
N PRO A 13 0.79 -10.16 5.40
CA PRO A 13 1.21 -11.43 4.82
C PRO A 13 2.66 -11.38 4.31
N ARG A 14 3.40 -12.48 4.42
CA ARG A 14 4.78 -12.56 3.89
C ARG A 14 4.88 -12.23 2.40
N ALA A 15 3.88 -12.62 1.62
CA ALA A 15 3.81 -12.29 0.19
C ALA A 15 3.68 -10.78 -0.06
N ALA A 16 3.00 -10.04 0.83
CA ALA A 16 2.91 -8.59 0.74
C ALA A 16 4.27 -7.92 1.00
N LEU A 17 5.07 -8.44 1.94
CA LEU A 17 6.43 -7.94 2.16
C LEU A 17 7.31 -8.12 0.91
N PHE A 18 7.20 -9.25 0.22
CA PHE A 18 7.93 -9.49 -1.02
C PHE A 18 7.48 -8.56 -2.15
N LEU A 19 6.16 -8.33 -2.29
CA LEU A 19 5.62 -7.38 -3.26
C LEU A 19 6.08 -5.95 -2.96
N ALA A 20 6.06 -5.53 -1.69
CA ALA A 20 6.54 -4.22 -1.26
C ALA A 20 8.02 -4.02 -1.62
N ALA A 21 8.86 -5.05 -1.45
CA ALA A 21 10.27 -5.02 -1.86
C ALA A 21 10.41 -4.82 -3.38
N LYS A 22 9.63 -5.53 -4.20
CA LYS A 22 9.63 -5.35 -5.67
C LYS A 22 9.25 -3.93 -6.07
N VAL A 23 8.20 -3.38 -5.46
CA VAL A 23 7.76 -2.00 -5.69
C VAL A 23 8.84 -1.00 -5.27
N PHE A 24 9.47 -1.22 -4.13
CA PHE A 24 10.57 -0.38 -3.67
C PHE A 24 11.77 -0.38 -4.63
N THR A 25 12.13 -1.55 -5.18
CA THR A 25 13.16 -1.64 -6.22
C THR A 25 12.80 -0.76 -7.42
N GLN A 26 11.56 -0.82 -7.91
CA GLN A 26 11.10 0.04 -9.01
C GLN A 26 11.13 1.52 -8.64
N TYR A 27 10.66 1.85 -7.43
CA TYR A 27 10.71 3.22 -6.91
C TYR A 27 12.13 3.75 -6.93
N ARG A 28 13.15 3.01 -6.49
CA ARG A 28 14.54 3.51 -6.45
C ARG A 28 15.22 3.67 -7.82
N LYS A 29 14.74 3.00 -8.88
CA LYS A 29 15.41 3.00 -10.19
C LYS A 29 15.73 4.40 -10.76
N PRO A 30 14.86 5.42 -10.65
CA PRO A 30 15.15 6.76 -11.17
C PRO A 30 16.19 7.55 -10.36
N GLY A 31 16.78 6.99 -9.30
CA GLY A 31 17.80 7.66 -8.47
C GLY A 31 17.25 8.63 -7.42
N GLY A 32 18.17 9.33 -6.75
CA GLY A 32 17.91 10.30 -5.67
C GLY A 32 18.08 9.74 -4.24
N THR A 33 18.17 10.64 -3.26
CA THR A 33 18.25 10.31 -1.83
C THR A 33 16.89 9.80 -1.32
N ARG A 34 16.70 8.48 -1.39
CA ARG A 34 15.52 7.78 -0.85
C ARG A 34 15.95 6.97 0.37
N GLY A 35 15.72 7.55 1.54
CA GLY A 35 16.26 7.07 2.84
C GLY A 35 15.63 5.79 3.39
N GLY A 36 14.52 5.31 2.83
CA GLY A 36 13.85 4.09 3.29
C GLY A 36 12.68 3.68 2.41
N VAL A 37 12.07 2.54 2.73
CA VAL A 37 10.85 2.06 2.06
C VAL A 37 9.66 2.87 2.56
N PRO A 38 8.93 3.62 1.68
CA PRO A 38 7.71 4.30 2.08
C PRO A 38 6.69 3.32 2.71
N PRO A 39 6.05 3.66 3.83
CA PRO A 39 4.98 2.85 4.45
C PRO A 39 3.87 2.48 3.46
N ASP A 40 3.56 3.36 2.52
CA ASP A 40 2.57 3.17 1.46
C ASP A 40 2.83 1.90 0.63
N PHE A 41 4.09 1.47 0.48
CA PHE A 41 4.39 0.25 -0.27
C PHE A 41 4.00 -1.00 0.50
N PHE A 42 4.09 -0.99 1.83
CA PHE A 42 3.58 -2.07 2.65
C PHE A 42 2.05 -2.08 2.65
N ILE A 43 1.41 -0.91 2.77
CA ILE A 43 -0.05 -0.76 2.78
C ILE A 43 -0.64 -1.24 1.45
N GLY A 44 -0.11 -0.75 0.33
CA GLY A 44 -0.57 -1.13 -1.01
C GLY A 44 -0.32 -2.60 -1.32
N ALA A 45 0.82 -3.14 -0.90
CA ALA A 45 1.12 -4.55 -1.10
C ALA A 45 0.22 -5.45 -0.25
N HIS A 46 -0.07 -5.06 1.00
CA HIS A 46 -0.97 -5.79 1.88
C HIS A 46 -2.37 -5.85 1.27
N ALA A 47 -2.90 -4.72 0.83
CA ALA A 47 -4.19 -4.66 0.16
C ALA A 47 -4.22 -5.50 -1.13
N ALA A 48 -3.17 -5.42 -1.96
CA ALA A 48 -3.13 -6.09 -3.25
C ALA A 48 -3.06 -7.61 -3.11
N VAL A 49 -2.24 -8.11 -2.17
CA VAL A 49 -2.10 -9.54 -1.90
C VAL A 49 -3.34 -10.12 -1.23
N SER A 50 -4.02 -9.33 -0.39
CA SER A 50 -5.19 -9.79 0.36
C SER A 50 -6.51 -9.56 -0.39
N GLY A 51 -6.47 -8.99 -1.59
CA GLY A 51 -7.67 -8.70 -2.38
C GLY A 51 -8.57 -7.62 -1.78
N LEU A 52 -7.99 -6.66 -1.05
CA LEU A 52 -8.72 -5.60 -0.36
C LEU A 52 -8.74 -4.32 -1.17
N SER A 53 -9.85 -3.57 -1.06
CA SER A 53 -9.91 -2.19 -1.51
C SER A 53 -9.12 -1.27 -0.58
N LEU A 54 -8.48 -0.24 -1.14
CA LEU A 54 -7.72 0.72 -0.36
C LEU A 54 -8.39 2.10 -0.37
N LEU A 55 -8.80 2.57 0.81
CA LEU A 55 -9.27 3.94 1.02
C LEU A 55 -8.07 4.88 1.16
N THR A 56 -7.92 5.85 0.25
CA THR A 56 -6.80 6.79 0.26
C THR A 56 -7.14 8.11 -0.44
N ARG A 57 -6.48 9.19 -0.03
CA ARG A 57 -6.49 10.47 -0.76
C ARG A 57 -5.37 10.57 -1.80
N ASP A 58 -4.32 9.76 -1.70
CA ASP A 58 -3.20 9.75 -2.64
C ASP A 58 -3.39 8.65 -3.69
N THR A 59 -4.43 8.78 -4.51
CA THR A 59 -4.74 7.76 -5.54
C THR A 59 -3.60 7.58 -6.55
N LYS A 60 -2.95 8.67 -6.96
CA LYS A 60 -1.87 8.66 -7.96
C LYS A 60 -0.71 7.76 -7.55
N ARG A 61 -0.26 7.83 -6.29
CA ARG A 61 0.82 6.99 -5.78
C ARG A 61 0.46 5.51 -5.85
N PHE A 62 -0.71 5.12 -5.35
CA PHE A 62 -1.11 3.72 -5.33
C PHE A 62 -1.37 3.18 -6.75
N GLN A 63 -2.00 3.96 -7.63
CA GLN A 63 -2.19 3.58 -9.05
C GLN A 63 -0.87 3.36 -9.79
N THR A 64 0.16 4.14 -9.47
CA THR A 64 1.49 4.02 -10.11
C THR A 64 2.12 2.65 -9.86
N TYR A 65 2.02 2.13 -8.64
CA TYR A 65 2.73 0.92 -8.22
C TYR A 65 1.86 -0.34 -8.09
N PHE A 66 0.55 -0.17 -7.92
CA PHE A 66 -0.39 -1.27 -7.61
C PHE A 66 -1.61 -1.23 -8.54
N LYS A 67 -1.39 -1.51 -9.82
CA LYS A 67 -2.43 -1.42 -10.86
C LYS A 67 -3.67 -2.28 -10.63
N SER A 68 -3.53 -3.38 -9.88
CA SER A 68 -4.64 -4.30 -9.57
C SER A 68 -5.46 -3.87 -8.35
N LEU A 69 -5.10 -2.79 -7.65
CA LEU A 69 -5.85 -2.33 -6.48
C LEU A 69 -7.11 -1.58 -6.88
N THR A 70 -8.21 -1.94 -6.25
CA THR A 70 -9.40 -1.10 -6.18
C THR A 70 -9.15 0.02 -5.18
N LEU A 71 -9.14 1.26 -5.66
CA LEU A 71 -8.95 2.44 -4.82
C LEU A 71 -10.29 3.13 -4.58
N ILE A 72 -10.54 3.47 -3.31
CA ILE A 72 -11.65 4.31 -2.89
C ILE A 72 -11.04 5.64 -2.48
N SER A 73 -11.53 6.74 -3.05
CA SER A 73 -11.12 8.09 -2.67
C SER A 73 -12.35 8.86 -2.22
N PRO A 74 -12.34 9.48 -1.03
CA PRO A 74 -13.39 10.43 -0.69
C PRO A 74 -13.37 11.58 -1.70
N THR A 75 -14.53 11.95 -2.22
CA THR A 75 -14.72 13.24 -2.90
C THR A 75 -14.71 14.33 -1.84
N ALA A 76 -14.05 15.44 -2.13
CA ALA A 76 -14.07 16.63 -1.29
C ALA A 76 -15.49 17.23 -1.21
#